data_AF-A0A7X7DNV4-F1
#
_entry.id   AF-A0A7X7DNV4-F1
#
_cell.length_a   1.000
_cell.length_b   1.000
_cell.length_c   1.000
_cell.angle_alpha   90.00
_cell.angle_beta   90.00
_cell.angle_gamma   90.00
#
_symmetry.space_group_name_H-M   'P 1'
#
loop_
_entity.id
_entity.type
_entity.pdbx_description
1 polymer ?
#
loop_
_entity_poly.entity_id
_entity_poly.type
_entity_poly.pdbx_seq_one_letter_code
_entity_poly.pdbx_strand_id
1 'polypeptide(L)' 'GRMTDIILLSNSRSEYGEKAAAIKDRIIEAQSLQIDVVSGATISSKSIIKAVEKALTEPE' A
#
# COMPACT_ATOMS: atom_id res chain seq x y z
N GLY A 1 -6.37 -17.52 1.79
CA GLY A 1 -7.08 -16.33 1.27
C GLY A 1 -6.15 -15.59 0.34
N ARG A 2 -6.65 -15.05 -0.77
CA ARG A 2 -5.90 -14.13 -1.63
C ARG A 2 -6.41 -12.73 -1.36
N MET A 3 -5.55 -11.73 -1.39
CA MET A 3 -6.00 -10.33 -1.33
C MET A 3 -6.72 -10.04 -2.65
N THR A 4 -8.03 -9.81 -2.57
CA THR A 4 -8.83 -9.48 -3.75
C THR A 4 -8.93 -7.98 -3.97
N ASP A 5 -8.81 -7.17 -2.91
CA ASP A 5 -9.00 -5.72 -2.99
C ASP A 5 -8.22 -4.98 -1.89
N ILE A 6 -7.68 -3.80 -2.21
CA ILE A 6 -7.02 -2.89 -1.26
C ILE A 6 -7.61 -1.50 -1.49
N ILE A 7 -8.50 -1.09 -0.59
CA ILE A 7 -9.18 0.20 -0.65
C ILE A 7 -8.44 1.20 0.23
N LEU A 8 -7.91 2.26 -0.38
CA LEU A 8 -7.28 3.35 0.35
C LEU A 8 -8.35 4.36 0.77
N LEU A 9 -8.83 4.25 2.01
CA LEU A 9 -9.90 5.10 2.56
C LEU A 9 -9.46 6.57 2.71
N SER A 10 -8.18 6.78 3.05
CA SER A 10 -7.62 8.11 3.29
C SER A 10 -6.16 8.14 2.87
N ASN A 11 -5.83 9.05 1.96
CA ASN A 11 -4.44 9.45 1.72
C ASN A 11 -4.31 10.96 1.95
N SER A 12 -3.11 11.42 2.27
CA SER A 12 -2.84 12.85 2.12
C SER A 12 -3.03 13.17 0.63
N ARG A 13 -3.85 14.18 0.31
CA ARG A 13 -4.00 14.76 -1.04
C ARG A 13 -2.72 15.49 -1.48
N SER A 14 -1.57 14.87 -1.27
CA SER A 14 -0.28 15.28 -1.76
C SER A 14 0.08 14.40 -2.96
N GLU A 15 0.89 14.94 -3.87
CA GLU A 15 1.44 14.21 -5.01
C GLU A 15 2.10 12.87 -4.59
N TYR A 16 2.69 12.83 -3.40
CA TYR A 16 3.27 11.63 -2.80
C TYR A 16 2.26 10.56 -2.41
N GLY A 17 1.06 10.96 -1.97
CA GLY A 17 -0.02 10.06 -1.60
C GLY A 17 -0.66 9.41 -2.82
N GLU A 18 -0.76 10.12 -3.94
CA GLU A 18 -1.19 9.56 -5.22
C GLU A 18 -0.13 8.64 -5.81
N LYS A 19 1.15 9.04 -5.80
CA LYS A 19 2.27 8.19 -6.22
C LYS A 19 2.35 6.90 -5.40
N ALA A 20 2.22 6.99 -4.07
CA ALA A 20 2.20 5.83 -3.20
C ALA A 20 0.92 5.00 -3.34
N ALA A 21 -0.18 5.58 -3.83
CA ALA A 21 -1.39 4.82 -4.14
C ALA A 21 -1.23 3.91 -5.37
N ALA A 22 -0.19 4.05 -6.19
CA ALA A 22 0.11 3.04 -7.23
C ALA A 22 0.70 1.74 -6.64
N ILE A 23 1.16 1.76 -5.38
CA ILE A 23 1.73 0.59 -4.74
C ILE A 23 0.68 -0.46 -4.37
N LYS A 24 -0.57 -0.06 -4.09
CA LYS A 24 -1.65 -1.02 -3.79
C LYS A 24 -1.88 -1.99 -4.95
N ASP A 25 -1.90 -1.49 -6.19
CA ASP A 25 -2.09 -2.32 -7.37
C ASP A 25 -0.94 -3.31 -7.53
N ARG A 26 0.30 -2.87 -7.25
CA ARG A 26 1.49 -3.74 -7.24
C ARG A 26 1.43 -4.80 -6.14
N ILE A 27 0.93 -4.47 -4.95
CA ILE A 27 0.75 -5.44 -3.86
C ILE A 27 -0.29 -6.50 -4.26
N ILE A 28 -1.40 -6.09 -4.87
CA ILE A 28 -2.44 -7.01 -5.35
C ILE A 28 -1.90 -7.92 -6.45
N GLU A 29 -1.22 -7.35 -7.44
CA GLU A 29 -0.65 -8.09 -8.58
C GLU A 29 0.44 -9.08 -8.12
N ALA A 30 1.35 -8.63 -7.26
CA ALA A 30 2.41 -9.46 -6.70
C ALA A 30 1.91 -10.43 -5.61
N GLN A 31 0.70 -10.21 -5.06
CA GLN A 31 0.20 -10.85 -3.84
C GLN A 31 1.26 -10.84 -2.71
N SER A 32 2.04 -9.76 -2.63
CA SER A 32 3.19 -9.68 -1.73
C SER A 32 3.39 -8.26 -1.23
N LEU A 33 3.81 -8.16 0.03
CA LEU A 33 4.18 -6.90 0.68
C LEU A 33 5.65 -6.52 0.41
N GLN A 34 6.44 -7.44 -0.16
CA GLN A 34 7.84 -7.21 -0.53
C GLN A 34 7.94 -6.57 -1.91
N ILE A 35 7.38 -5.38 -2.05
CA ILE A 35 7.39 -4.58 -3.28
C ILE A 35 8.18 -3.29 -3.08
N ASP A 36 8.85 -2.83 -4.14
CA ASP A 36 9.67 -1.63 -4.09
C ASP A 36 8.85 -0.36 -3.85
N VAL A 37 9.42 0.51 -3.02
CA VAL A 37 8.86 1.84 -2.72
C VAL A 37 8.92 2.76 -3.94
N VAL A 38 7.93 3.64 -4.10
CA VAL A 38 7.90 4.59 -5.23
C VAL A 38 8.91 5.71 -4.98
N SER A 39 9.75 5.98 -5.97
CA SER A 39 10.74 7.07 -5.91
C SER A 39 10.05 8.43 -5.68
N GLY A 40 10.54 9.18 -4.70
CA GLY A 40 9.95 10.44 -4.24
C GLY A 40 8.81 10.27 -3.22
N ALA A 41 8.25 9.07 -3.03
CA ALA A 41 7.19 8.79 -2.06
C ALA A 41 7.59 7.67 -1.09
N THR A 42 8.87 7.59 -0.72
CA THR A 42 9.45 6.51 0.11
C THR A 42 8.73 6.34 1.44
N ILE A 43 8.48 7.44 2.16
CA ILE A 43 7.82 7.39 3.47
C ILE A 43 6.37 6.95 3.31
N SER A 44 5.61 7.59 2.42
CA SER A 44 4.22 7.26 2.14
C SER A 44 4.05 5.80 1.67
N SER A 45 4.94 5.32 0.81
CA SER A 45 4.96 3.93 0.32
C SER A 45 5.14 2.94 1.47
N LYS A 46 6.13 3.17 2.35
CA LYS A 46 6.37 2.31 3.52
C LYS A 46 5.19 2.32 4.49
N SER A 47 4.55 3.48 4.70
CA SER A 47 3.36 3.59 5.54
C SER A 47 2.19 2.75 5.01
N ILE A 48 1.94 2.77 3.70
CA ILE A 48 0.89 1.95 3.08
C ILE A 48 1.21 0.46 3.23
N ILE A 49 2.45 0.03 2.92
CA ILE A 49 2.85 -1.37 3.06
C ILE A 49 2.66 -1.84 4.50
N LYS A 50 3.10 -1.05 5.49
CA LYS A 50 2.88 -1.38 6.91
C LYS A 50 1.41 -1.40 7.30
N ALA A 51 0.58 -0.50 6.76
CA ALA A 51 -0.85 -0.49 7.03
C ALA A 51 -1.53 -1.76 6.49
N VAL A 52 -1.16 -2.19 5.27
CA VAL A 52 -1.66 -3.44 4.67
C VAL A 52 -1.14 -4.66 5.45
N GLU A 53 0.14 -4.69 5.82
CA GLU A 53 0.71 -5.74 6.68
C GLU A 53 -0.03 -5.87 8.00
N LYS A 54 -0.31 -4.73 8.64
CA LYS A 54 -1.08 -4.70 9.87
C LYS A 54 -2.51 -5.21 9.66
N ALA A 55 -3.19 -4.80 8.59
CA ALA A 55 -4.54 -5.26 8.26
C ALA A 55 -4.61 -6.77 7.94
N LEU A 56 -3.53 -7.36 7.42
CA LEU A 56 -3.44 -8.81 7.25
C LEU A 56 -3.20 -9.56 8.55
N THR A 57 -2.41 -8.96 9.45
CA THR A 57 -1.98 -9.59 10.70
C THR A 57 -3.04 -9.45 11.79
N GLU A 58 -3.75 -8.33 11.81
CA GLU A 58 -4.96 -8.10 12.60
C GLU A 58 -6.19 -8.09 11.68
N PRO A 59 -6.72 -9.27 11.31
CA PRO A 59 -8.11 -9.33 10.90
C PRO A 59 -8.96 -8.98 12.12
N GLU A 60 -9.85 -7.98 12.00
CA GLU A 60 -10.87 -7.68 13.01
C GLU A 60 -11.68 -8.91 13.44
#